data_AF-A0A9N9X5T4-F1
#
_entry.id   AF-A0A9N9X5T4-F1
#
_cell.length_a   1.000
_cell.length_b   1.000
_cell.length_c   1.000
_cell.angle_alpha   90.00
_cell.angle_beta   90.00
_cell.angle_gamma   90.00
#
_symmetry.space_group_name_H-M   'P 1'
#
loop_
_entity.id
_entity.type
_entity.pdbx_description
1 polymer ?
#
loop_
_entity_poly.entity_id
_entity_poly.type
_entity_poly.pdbx_seq_one_letter_code
_entity_poly.pdbx_strand_id
1 'polypeptide(L)'
;MSATNQKLRHEFNKIWDNLINNLCIGKKFMLDLIEQASIAYDQREEWVSKLQFLRTKAHNDLIAHIQEMRVLQRKRDNDEKLQDFFATKGQKRIMRDLEAKEMKKRELNKDNMEKRLERYLQILISIKEFTGEERVQAIAKNFLNQEEENFAMFKYINHLNKEMEQLSDNLGTLHQKIDEQKTLHEMRRVQQEAKLNDLLDQFNEAKTTANSKVDELRKVDQKLKTIMVGIGNLFKMFKCKNDPLMKLLGTNETINNCNVILYLEILEKNIQEALVSVYYKEKHLCNFIIPSGGEEETEDRSDDHHGIEDRSSDSTNRENSYY
;
A
#
# COMPACT_ATOMS: atom_id res chain seq x y z
N MET A 1 66.38 113.28 10.19
CA MET A 1 65.09 112.55 10.16
C MET A 1 65.21 111.05 10.51
N SER A 2 66.38 110.41 10.40
CA SER A 2 66.55 108.97 10.74
C SER A 2 66.60 108.67 12.26
N ALA A 3 67.34 109.47 13.04
CA ALA A 3 67.53 109.24 14.49
C ALA A 3 66.26 109.45 15.34
N THR A 4 65.37 110.38 14.94
CA THR A 4 64.10 110.62 15.64
C THR A 4 63.08 109.51 15.42
N ASN A 5 63.07 108.89 14.23
CA ASN A 5 62.18 107.76 13.92
C ASN A 5 62.64 106.48 14.64
N GLN A 6 63.96 106.24 14.76
CA GLN A 6 64.52 105.13 15.54
C GLN A 6 64.21 105.25 17.05
N LYS A 7 64.31 106.45 17.64
CA LYS A 7 63.94 106.67 19.05
C LYS A 7 62.46 106.41 19.30
N LEU A 8 61.58 106.91 18.43
CA LEU A 8 60.13 106.70 18.54
C LEU A 8 59.77 105.21 18.42
N ARG A 9 60.43 104.47 17.51
CA ARG A 9 60.26 103.01 17.37
C ARG A 9 60.76 102.24 18.59
N HIS A 10 61.86 102.68 19.21
CA HIS A 10 62.38 102.04 20.42
C HIS A 10 61.45 102.27 21.62
N GLU A 11 60.95 103.50 21.82
CA GLU A 11 59.95 103.79 22.86
C GLU A 11 58.64 103.03 22.61
N PHE A 12 58.19 102.96 21.36
CA PHE A 12 57.02 102.16 20.98
C PHE A 12 57.23 100.68 21.28
N ASN A 13 58.36 100.09 20.88
CA ASN A 13 58.68 98.69 21.16
C ASN A 13 58.75 98.41 22.67
N LYS A 14 59.29 99.34 23.46
CA LYS A 14 59.33 99.21 24.93
C LYS A 14 57.93 99.20 25.56
N ILE A 15 57.04 100.08 25.10
CA ILE A 15 55.65 100.10 25.55
C ILE A 15 54.94 98.80 25.09
N TRP A 16 55.19 98.38 23.86
CA TRP A 16 54.64 97.15 23.29
C TRP A 16 55.09 95.89 24.06
N ASP A 17 56.38 95.77 24.38
CA ASP A 17 56.92 94.65 25.17
C ASP A 17 56.36 94.64 26.59
N ASN A 18 56.19 95.81 27.21
CA ASN A 18 55.52 95.91 28.52
C ASN A 18 54.05 95.48 28.45
N LEU A 19 53.33 95.87 27.39
CA LEU A 19 51.94 95.44 27.17
C LEU A 19 51.84 93.93 26.95
N ILE A 20 52.74 93.34 26.15
CA ILE A 20 52.82 91.89 25.95
C ILE A 20 53.12 91.17 27.27
N ASN A 21 54.11 91.65 28.04
CA ASN A 21 54.46 91.03 29.32
C ASN A 21 53.28 91.07 30.31
N ASN A 22 52.59 92.20 30.43
CA ASN A 22 51.39 92.30 31.26
C ASN A 22 50.28 91.34 30.78
N LEU A 23 50.10 91.20 29.45
CA LEU A 23 49.15 90.26 28.88
C LEU A 23 49.54 88.80 29.18
N CYS A 24 50.82 88.45 29.08
CA CYS A 24 51.34 87.12 29.41
C CYS A 24 51.17 86.79 30.89
N ILE A 25 51.44 87.74 31.79
CA ILE A 25 51.22 87.57 33.24
C ILE A 25 49.73 87.41 33.54
N GLY A 26 48.86 88.25 32.95
CA GLY A 26 47.41 88.12 33.09
C GLY A 26 46.88 86.78 32.58
N LYS A 27 47.39 86.29 31.45
CA LYS A 27 47.07 84.96 30.93
C LYS A 27 47.53 83.85 31.87
N LYS A 28 48.73 83.95 32.44
CA LYS A 28 49.23 82.97 33.41
C LYS A 28 48.36 82.94 34.67
N PHE A 29 48.04 84.10 35.23
CA PHE A 29 47.15 84.21 36.39
C PHE A 29 45.76 83.64 36.10
N MET A 30 45.20 83.91 34.91
CA MET A 30 43.93 83.34 34.48
C MET A 30 44.00 81.81 34.36
N LEU A 31 45.08 81.26 33.81
CA LEU A 31 45.29 79.81 33.72
C LEU A 31 45.42 79.17 35.10
N ASP A 32 46.21 79.76 36.01
CA ASP A 32 46.37 79.27 37.38
C ASP A 32 45.03 79.31 38.13
N LEU A 33 44.21 80.35 37.93
CA LEU A 33 42.87 80.45 38.52
C LEU A 33 41.92 79.38 37.97
N ILE A 34 41.98 79.10 36.66
CA ILE A 34 41.20 78.03 36.03
C ILE A 34 41.64 76.67 36.58
N GLU A 35 42.95 76.42 36.70
CA GLU A 35 43.47 75.17 37.26
C GLU A 35 43.05 74.98 38.72
N GLN A 36 43.16 76.01 39.55
CA GLN A 36 42.69 75.96 40.94
C GLN A 36 41.18 75.73 41.04
N ALA A 37 40.40 76.39 40.17
CA ALA A 37 38.96 76.16 40.09
C ALA A 37 38.67 74.70 39.70
N SER A 38 39.33 74.17 38.67
CA SER A 38 39.19 72.78 38.23
C SER A 38 39.49 71.79 39.36
N ILE A 39 40.62 71.95 40.07
CA ILE A 39 40.98 71.08 41.21
C ILE A 39 39.92 71.15 42.32
N ALA A 40 39.43 72.35 42.64
CA ALA A 40 38.38 72.51 43.65
C ALA A 40 37.05 71.85 43.23
N TYR A 41 36.71 71.91 41.93
CA TYR A 41 35.54 71.22 41.39
C TYR A 41 35.71 69.70 41.43
N ASP A 42 36.87 69.17 41.04
CA ASP A 42 37.17 67.73 41.08
C ASP A 42 37.09 67.21 42.52
N GLN A 43 37.71 67.91 43.48
CA GLN A 43 37.63 67.55 44.90
C GLN A 43 36.18 67.57 45.39
N ARG A 44 35.41 68.61 45.07
CA ARG A 44 33.99 68.68 45.44
C ARG A 44 33.22 67.49 44.88
N GLU A 45 33.45 67.13 43.63
CA GLU A 45 32.81 65.98 42.99
C GLU A 45 33.14 64.66 43.72
N GLU A 46 34.41 64.45 44.07
CA GLU A 46 34.83 63.29 44.87
C GLU A 46 34.13 63.24 46.24
N TRP A 47 34.05 64.37 46.95
CA TRP A 47 33.38 64.45 48.25
C TRP A 47 31.87 64.19 48.15
N VAL A 48 31.23 64.74 47.11
CA VAL A 48 29.80 64.51 46.84
C VAL A 48 29.55 63.03 46.53
N SER A 49 30.40 62.43 45.69
CA SER A 49 30.32 61.00 45.37
C SER A 49 30.49 60.13 46.62
N LYS A 50 31.47 60.44 47.47
CA LYS A 50 31.72 59.74 48.74
C LYS A 50 30.54 59.89 49.71
N LEU A 51 29.96 61.08 49.82
CA LEU A 51 28.79 61.32 50.66
C LEU A 51 27.58 60.52 50.15
N GLN A 52 27.37 60.48 48.84
CA GLN A 52 26.29 59.71 48.23
C GLN A 52 26.48 58.20 48.46
N PHE A 53 27.71 57.69 48.34
CA PHE A 53 28.02 56.31 48.67
C PHE A 53 27.71 55.98 50.14
N LEU A 54 28.14 56.82 51.08
CA LEU A 54 27.87 56.62 52.51
C LEU A 54 26.37 56.66 52.81
N ARG A 55 25.61 57.56 52.17
CA ARG A 55 24.15 57.64 52.32
C ARG A 55 23.46 56.38 51.81
N THR A 56 23.83 55.91 50.62
CA THR A 56 23.28 54.67 50.04
C THR A 56 23.64 53.47 50.90
N LYS A 57 24.89 53.38 51.38
CA LYS A 57 25.32 52.31 52.29
C LYS A 57 24.51 52.31 53.58
N ALA A 58 24.38 53.45 54.26
CA ALA A 58 23.60 53.56 55.49
C ALA A 58 22.12 53.20 55.28
N HIS A 59 21.54 53.57 54.14
CA HIS A 59 20.18 53.20 53.79
C HIS A 59 20.03 51.68 53.56
N ASN A 60 20.97 51.07 52.84
CA ASN A 60 20.97 49.63 52.60
C ASN A 60 21.18 48.83 53.89
N ASP A 61 22.11 49.26 54.75
CA ASP A 61 22.37 48.64 56.05
C ASP A 61 21.12 48.71 56.94
N LEU A 62 20.41 49.85 56.95
CA LEU A 62 19.13 49.98 57.66
C LEU A 62 18.08 48.99 57.14
N ILE A 63 17.93 48.86 55.82
CA ILE A 63 16.99 47.92 55.21
C ILE A 63 17.35 46.48 55.59
N ALA A 64 18.63 46.12 55.52
CA ALA A 64 19.12 44.80 55.90
C ALA A 64 18.79 44.47 57.37
N HIS A 65 19.09 45.39 58.29
CA HIS A 65 18.77 45.21 59.71
C HIS A 65 17.27 45.10 59.98
N ILE A 66 16.43 45.88 59.27
CA ILE A 66 14.96 45.75 59.39
C ILE A 66 14.50 44.36 58.93
N GLN A 67 15.07 43.83 57.83
CA GLN A 67 14.73 42.50 57.34
C GLN A 67 15.16 41.40 58.32
N GLU A 68 16.38 41.47 58.83
CA GLU A 68 16.90 40.55 59.86
C GLU A 68 16.00 40.55 61.10
N MET A 69 15.65 41.74 61.61
CA MET A 69 14.74 41.89 62.75
C MET A 69 13.37 41.25 62.49
N ARG A 70 12.79 41.42 61.30
CA ARG A 70 11.51 40.77 60.92
C ARG A 70 11.62 39.25 60.86
N VAL A 71 12.75 38.71 60.40
CA VAL A 71 12.98 37.25 60.38
C VAL A 71 13.07 36.70 61.80
N LEU A 72 13.86 37.36 62.65
CA LEU A 72 14.01 36.97 64.05
C LEU A 72 12.69 37.04 64.82
N GLN A 73 11.90 38.10 64.60
CA GLN A 73 10.58 38.22 65.22
C GLN A 73 9.64 37.09 64.81
N ARG A 74 9.56 36.75 63.52
CA ARG A 74 8.75 35.61 63.05
C ARG A 74 9.18 34.29 63.66
N LYS A 75 10.50 34.07 63.80
CA LYS A 75 11.03 32.86 64.43
C LYS A 75 10.61 32.78 65.90
N ARG A 76 10.78 33.87 66.64
CA ARG A 76 10.36 33.97 68.04
C ARG A 76 8.86 33.69 68.20
N ASP A 77 8.02 34.32 67.37
CA ASP A 77 6.57 34.15 67.46
C ASP A 77 6.14 32.70 67.13
N ASN A 78 6.87 32.02 66.25
CA ASN A 78 6.67 30.59 65.98
C ASN A 78 7.07 29.73 67.18
N ASP A 79 8.23 30.01 67.78
CA ASP A 79 8.74 29.27 68.94
C ASP A 79 7.83 29.45 70.17
N GLU A 80 7.29 30.66 70.38
CA GLU A 80 6.31 30.97 71.43
C GLU A 80 5.01 30.17 71.24
N LYS A 81 4.46 30.17 70.02
CA LYS A 81 3.27 29.35 69.69
C LYS A 81 3.51 27.86 69.89
N LEU A 82 4.71 27.38 69.55
CA LEU A 82 5.07 25.99 69.71
C LEU A 82 5.22 25.64 71.21
N GLN A 83 5.80 26.54 72.00
CA GLN A 83 5.88 26.39 73.45
C GLN A 83 4.49 26.35 74.09
N ASP A 84 3.57 27.25 73.70
CA ASP A 84 2.18 27.25 74.16
C ASP A 84 1.44 25.97 73.77
N PHE A 85 1.68 25.48 72.55
CA PHE A 85 1.14 24.21 72.08
C PHE A 85 1.65 23.06 72.95
N PHE A 86 2.95 22.98 73.23
CA PHE A 86 3.50 21.94 74.10
C PHE A 86 3.04 22.09 75.54
N ALA A 87 2.90 23.31 76.08
CA ALA A 87 2.35 23.53 77.40
C ALA A 87 0.91 23.01 77.49
N THR A 88 0.08 23.31 76.49
CA THR A 88 -1.32 22.86 76.42
C THR A 88 -1.46 21.36 76.19
N LYS A 89 -0.57 20.76 75.38
CA LYS A 89 -0.57 19.32 75.09
C LYS A 89 0.08 18.49 76.20
N GLY A 90 1.09 19.04 76.87
CA GLY A 90 1.83 18.41 77.96
C GLY A 90 1.07 18.38 79.28
N GLN A 91 0.02 19.19 79.42
CA GLN A 91 -0.93 19.05 80.52
C GLN A 91 -1.60 17.67 80.45
N LYS A 92 -1.30 16.82 81.45
CA LYS A 92 -1.90 15.49 81.60
C LYS A 92 -3.41 15.65 81.81
N ARG A 93 -4.19 15.43 80.76
CA ARG A 93 -5.65 15.38 80.82
C ARG A 93 -6.04 14.07 81.48
N ILE A 94 -6.41 14.09 82.75
CA ILE A 94 -6.92 12.91 83.45
C ILE A 94 -8.36 12.68 82.98
N MET A 95 -8.52 11.87 81.92
CA MET A 95 -9.81 11.45 81.40
C MET A 95 -10.04 9.98 81.80
N ARG A 96 -10.64 9.76 82.98
CA ARG A 96 -10.92 8.42 83.54
C ARG A 96 -11.63 7.48 82.54
N ASP A 97 -12.49 8.03 81.70
CA ASP A 97 -13.24 7.28 80.68
C ASP A 97 -12.36 6.80 79.50
N LEU A 98 -11.30 7.56 79.17
CA LEU A 98 -10.35 7.16 78.13
C LEU A 98 -9.43 6.04 78.62
N GLU A 99 -8.96 6.12 79.86
CA GLU A 99 -8.13 5.07 80.46
C GLU A 99 -8.90 3.74 80.54
N ALA A 100 -10.17 3.77 80.95
CA ALA A 100 -11.02 2.57 80.97
C ALA A 100 -11.26 2.00 79.55
N LYS A 101 -11.44 2.87 78.55
CA LYS A 101 -11.60 2.45 77.14
C LYS A 101 -10.32 1.89 76.55
N GLU A 102 -9.17 2.46 76.88
CA GLU A 102 -7.86 1.93 76.48
C GLU A 102 -7.58 0.57 77.12
N MET A 103 -7.88 0.41 78.41
CA MET A 103 -7.72 -0.86 79.11
C MET A 103 -8.56 -1.96 78.46
N LYS A 104 -9.85 -1.69 78.17
CA LYS A 104 -10.72 -2.63 77.43
C LYS A 104 -10.19 -2.96 76.03
N LYS A 105 -9.65 -1.96 75.31
CA LYS A 105 -9.04 -2.18 74.00
C LYS A 105 -7.78 -3.05 74.09
N ARG A 106 -6.95 -2.85 75.13
CA ARG A 106 -5.77 -3.68 75.38
C ARG A 106 -6.16 -5.11 75.74
N GLU A 107 -7.18 -5.31 76.55
CA GLU A 107 -7.71 -6.63 76.89
C GLU A 107 -8.27 -7.35 75.66
N LEU A 108 -9.09 -6.68 74.84
CA LEU A 108 -9.59 -7.24 73.59
C LEU A 108 -8.46 -7.61 72.62
N ASN A 109 -7.41 -6.78 72.55
CA ASN A 109 -6.26 -7.06 71.71
C ASN A 109 -5.46 -8.27 72.23
N LYS A 110 -5.30 -8.40 73.55
CA LYS A 110 -4.70 -9.59 74.17
C LYS A 110 -5.49 -10.85 73.88
N ASP A 111 -6.81 -10.83 74.07
CA ASP A 111 -7.70 -11.96 73.76
C ASP A 111 -7.64 -12.35 72.27
N ASN A 112 -7.61 -11.37 71.37
CA ASN A 112 -7.43 -11.64 69.94
C ASN A 112 -6.05 -12.23 69.61
N MET A 113 -5.00 -11.78 70.28
CA MET A 113 -3.65 -12.33 70.14
C MET A 113 -3.57 -13.76 70.65
N GLU A 114 -4.19 -14.05 71.79
CA GLU A 114 -4.28 -15.40 72.37
C GLU A 114 -5.05 -16.34 71.45
N LYS A 115 -6.23 -15.94 70.96
CA LYS A 115 -6.99 -16.73 69.96
C LYS A 115 -6.21 -17.00 68.69
N ARG A 116 -5.40 -16.03 68.23
CA ARG A 116 -4.56 -16.21 67.05
C ARG A 116 -3.40 -17.17 67.32
N LEU A 117 -2.77 -17.07 68.49
CA LEU A 117 -1.71 -17.96 68.93
C LEU A 117 -2.23 -19.40 69.03
N GLU A 118 -3.40 -19.60 69.64
CA GLU A 118 -4.07 -20.89 69.74
C GLU A 118 -4.31 -21.50 68.34
N ARG A 119 -4.85 -20.72 67.40
CA ARG A 119 -5.02 -21.19 66.00
C ARG A 119 -3.71 -21.58 65.34
N TYR A 120 -2.64 -20.80 65.51
CA TYR A 120 -1.34 -21.14 64.92
C TYR A 120 -0.73 -22.39 65.56
N LEU A 121 -0.92 -22.59 66.86
CA LEU A 121 -0.51 -23.81 67.54
C LEU A 121 -1.27 -25.02 67.00
N GLN A 122 -2.59 -24.92 66.83
CA GLN A 122 -3.42 -25.98 66.25
C GLN A 122 -2.96 -26.34 64.84
N ILE A 123 -2.73 -25.34 63.97
CA ILE A 123 -2.23 -25.57 62.60
C ILE A 123 -0.85 -26.25 62.64
N LEU A 124 0.05 -25.81 63.53
CA LEU A 124 1.37 -26.42 63.65
C LEU A 124 1.29 -27.87 64.13
N ILE A 125 0.38 -28.18 65.05
CA ILE A 125 0.12 -29.55 65.50
C ILE A 125 -0.38 -30.40 64.34
N SER A 126 -1.38 -29.92 63.58
CA SER A 126 -1.89 -30.63 62.40
C SER A 126 -0.81 -30.87 61.34
N ILE A 127 0.09 -29.91 61.12
CA ILE A 127 1.22 -30.07 60.20
C ILE A 127 2.20 -31.13 60.72
N LYS A 128 2.51 -31.14 62.03
CA LYS A 128 3.36 -32.16 62.64
C LYS A 128 2.74 -33.55 62.57
N GLU A 129 1.44 -33.67 62.82
CA GLU A 129 0.70 -34.92 62.69
C GLU A 129 0.71 -35.44 61.25
N PHE A 130 0.51 -34.54 60.27
CA PHE A 130 0.53 -34.90 58.84
C PHE A 130 1.91 -35.32 58.34
N THR A 131 2.96 -34.61 58.76
CA THR A 131 4.34 -34.87 58.32
C THR A 131 5.03 -35.98 59.10
N GLY A 132 4.54 -36.32 60.30
CA GLY A 132 5.16 -37.30 61.19
C GLY A 132 6.50 -36.84 61.79
N GLU A 133 6.91 -35.58 61.57
CA GLU A 133 8.16 -35.01 62.08
C GLU A 133 7.89 -34.03 63.23
N GLU A 134 8.70 -34.10 64.29
CA GLU A 134 8.52 -33.23 65.46
C GLU A 134 9.26 -31.89 65.33
N ARG A 135 10.35 -31.88 64.54
CA ARG A 135 11.25 -30.72 64.36
C ARG A 135 10.76 -29.84 63.22
N VAL A 136 10.31 -28.62 63.55
CA VAL A 136 9.83 -27.61 62.58
C VAL A 136 10.84 -27.30 61.48
N GLN A 137 12.14 -27.31 61.78
CA GLN A 137 13.19 -27.07 60.79
C GLN A 137 13.30 -28.18 59.72
N ALA A 138 13.03 -29.43 60.10
CA ALA A 138 13.04 -30.56 59.17
C ALA A 138 11.82 -30.49 58.25
N ILE A 139 10.64 -30.21 58.84
CA ILE A 139 9.39 -29.94 58.11
C ILE A 139 9.61 -28.85 57.06
N ALA A 140 10.15 -27.69 57.46
CA ALA A 140 10.36 -26.56 56.55
C ALA A 140 11.29 -26.92 55.38
N LYS A 141 12.36 -27.68 55.64
CA LYS A 141 13.29 -28.14 54.60
C LYS A 141 12.62 -29.14 53.64
N ASN A 142 11.85 -30.09 54.16
CA ASN A 142 11.14 -31.06 53.34
C ASN A 142 10.06 -30.40 52.48
N PHE A 143 9.31 -29.45 53.05
CA PHE A 143 8.34 -28.64 52.29
C PHE A 143 9.02 -27.84 51.19
N LEU A 144 10.17 -27.21 51.45
CA LEU A 144 10.90 -26.48 50.43
C LEU A 144 11.34 -27.39 49.28
N ASN A 145 11.91 -28.56 49.60
CA ASN A 145 12.32 -29.52 48.57
C ASN A 145 11.12 -30.01 47.74
N GLN A 146 9.99 -30.34 48.39
CA GLN A 146 8.77 -30.74 47.71
C GLN A 146 8.17 -29.61 46.87
N GLU A 147 8.23 -28.37 47.37
CA GLU A 147 7.79 -27.18 46.63
C GLU A 147 8.64 -26.97 45.38
N GLU A 148 9.97 -27.10 45.48
CA GLU A 148 10.88 -27.00 44.34
C GLU A 148 10.61 -28.10 43.29
N GLU A 149 10.42 -29.35 43.71
CA GLU A 149 10.06 -30.47 42.83
C GLU A 149 8.72 -30.24 42.13
N ASN A 150 7.70 -29.85 42.91
CA ASN A 150 6.36 -29.56 42.37
C ASN A 150 6.39 -28.37 41.41
N PHE A 151 7.18 -27.34 41.72
CA PHE A 151 7.32 -26.18 40.87
C PHE A 151 8.06 -26.51 39.57
N ALA A 152 9.08 -27.36 39.63
CA ALA A 152 9.75 -27.87 38.44
C ALA A 152 8.79 -28.69 37.57
N MET A 153 7.97 -29.56 38.17
CA MET A 153 6.99 -30.37 37.45
C MET A 153 5.89 -29.49 36.83
N PHE A 154 5.39 -28.49 37.55
CA PHE A 154 4.43 -27.52 37.04
C PHE A 154 4.99 -26.74 35.84
N LYS A 155 6.24 -26.28 35.92
CA LYS A 155 6.92 -25.63 34.80
C LYS A 155 7.03 -26.55 33.59
N TYR A 156 7.38 -27.82 33.81
CA TYR A 156 7.48 -28.79 32.73
C TYR A 156 6.12 -29.02 32.05
N ILE A 157 5.05 -29.20 32.82
CA ILE A 157 3.69 -29.35 32.29
C ILE A 157 3.29 -28.11 31.48
N ASN A 158 3.56 -26.89 31.98
CA ASN A 158 3.26 -25.67 31.24
C ASN A 158 4.07 -25.56 29.95
N HIS A 159 5.33 -26.01 29.95
CA HIS A 159 6.14 -26.03 28.75
C HIS A 159 5.55 -26.99 27.71
N LEU A 160 5.21 -28.21 28.11
CA LEU A 160 4.55 -29.19 27.23
C LEU A 160 3.20 -28.69 26.69
N ASN A 161 2.40 -28.04 27.53
CA ASN A 161 1.13 -27.46 27.09
C ASN A 161 1.35 -26.38 26.04
N LYS A 162 2.36 -25.52 26.23
CA LYS A 162 2.72 -24.51 25.25
C LYS A 162 3.21 -25.13 23.93
N GLU A 163 4.00 -26.20 23.99
CA GLU A 163 4.42 -26.92 22.78
C GLU A 163 3.23 -27.58 22.07
N MET A 164 2.29 -28.12 22.84
CA MET A 164 1.04 -28.70 22.31
C MET A 164 0.17 -27.65 21.62
N GLU A 165 -0.01 -26.47 22.23
CA GLU A 165 -0.72 -25.33 21.63
C GLU A 165 -0.05 -24.91 20.33
N GLN A 166 1.28 -24.74 20.33
CA GLN A 166 2.02 -24.39 19.12
C GLN A 166 1.87 -25.43 18.01
N LEU A 167 1.91 -26.72 18.35
CA LEU A 167 1.74 -27.79 17.37
C LEU A 167 0.30 -27.83 16.83
N SER A 168 -0.69 -27.61 17.69
CA SER A 168 -2.11 -27.52 17.31
C SER A 168 -2.36 -26.35 16.37
N ASP A 169 -1.80 -25.16 16.66
CA ASP A 169 -1.88 -23.99 15.79
C ASP A 169 -1.24 -24.26 14.44
N ASN A 170 -0.03 -24.84 14.43
CA ASN A 170 0.65 -25.22 13.19
C ASN A 170 -0.18 -26.21 12.37
N LEU A 171 -0.78 -27.21 13.02
CA LEU A 171 -1.65 -28.18 12.37
C LEU A 171 -2.90 -27.51 11.80
N GLY A 172 -3.51 -26.57 12.53
CA GLY A 172 -4.63 -25.75 12.05
C GLY A 172 -4.25 -24.94 10.80
N THR A 173 -3.11 -24.25 10.83
CA THR A 173 -2.65 -23.49 9.65
C THR A 173 -2.34 -24.39 8.45
N LEU A 174 -1.81 -25.59 8.68
CA LEU A 174 -1.53 -26.54 7.61
C LEU A 174 -2.83 -27.11 7.01
N HIS A 175 -3.82 -27.41 7.85
CA HIS A 175 -5.13 -27.84 7.39
C HIS A 175 -5.80 -26.78 6.52
N GLN A 176 -5.77 -25.52 6.96
CA GLN A 176 -6.28 -24.40 6.19
C GLN A 176 -5.57 -24.29 4.83
N LYS A 177 -4.24 -24.39 4.78
CA LYS A 177 -3.47 -24.39 3.52
C LYS A 177 -3.86 -25.55 2.61
N ILE A 178 -4.11 -26.74 3.16
CA ILE A 178 -4.56 -27.90 2.39
C ILE A 178 -5.92 -27.62 1.75
N ASP A 179 -6.86 -27.05 2.51
CA ASP A 179 -8.20 -26.77 1.99
C ASP A 179 -8.19 -25.62 0.97
N GLU A 180 -7.39 -24.58 1.18
CA GLU A 180 -7.11 -23.56 0.17
C GLU A 180 -6.54 -24.17 -1.12
N GLN A 181 -5.59 -25.11 -1.02
CA GLN A 181 -5.06 -25.80 -2.21
C GLN A 181 -6.08 -26.70 -2.89
N LYS A 182 -6.93 -27.41 -2.13
CA LYS A 182 -8.01 -28.23 -2.70
C LYS A 182 -9.01 -27.37 -3.48
N THR A 183 -9.45 -26.24 -2.91
CA THR A 183 -10.38 -25.32 -3.57
C THR A 183 -9.77 -24.71 -4.83
N LEU A 184 -8.49 -24.31 -4.80
CA LEU A 184 -7.76 -23.85 -5.98
C LEU A 184 -7.65 -24.94 -7.05
N HIS A 185 -7.36 -26.18 -6.66
CA HIS A 185 -7.30 -27.31 -7.58
C HIS A 185 -8.65 -27.57 -8.24
N GLU A 186 -9.74 -27.53 -7.49
CA GLU A 186 -11.08 -27.73 -8.02
C GLU A 186 -11.47 -26.61 -8.99
N MET A 187 -11.20 -25.35 -8.66
CA MET A 187 -11.41 -24.23 -9.59
C MET A 187 -10.61 -24.40 -10.89
N ARG A 188 -9.33 -24.82 -10.79
CA ARG A 188 -8.51 -25.08 -12.00
C ARG A 188 -9.07 -26.24 -12.81
N ARG A 189 -9.56 -27.31 -12.17
CA ARG A 189 -10.17 -28.46 -12.84
C ARG A 189 -11.40 -28.02 -13.64
N VAL A 190 -12.31 -27.27 -13.02
CA VAL A 190 -13.50 -26.74 -13.69
C VAL A 190 -13.14 -25.82 -14.85
N GLN A 191 -12.14 -24.95 -14.69
CA GLN A 191 -11.67 -24.09 -15.79
C GLN A 191 -11.04 -24.88 -16.94
N GLN A 192 -10.28 -25.94 -16.64
CA GLN A 192 -9.69 -26.80 -17.66
C GLN A 192 -10.76 -27.61 -18.40
N GLU A 193 -11.75 -28.12 -17.67
CA GLU A 193 -12.89 -28.84 -18.24
C GLU A 193 -13.72 -27.94 -19.17
N ALA A 194 -14.02 -26.70 -18.76
CA ALA A 194 -14.68 -25.71 -19.61
C ALA A 194 -13.87 -25.43 -20.89
N LYS A 195 -12.56 -25.18 -20.76
CA LYS A 195 -11.68 -24.98 -21.93
C LYS A 195 -11.62 -26.20 -22.85
N LEU A 196 -11.64 -27.41 -22.29
CA LEU A 196 -11.62 -28.65 -23.07
C LEU A 196 -12.92 -28.80 -23.86
N ASN A 197 -14.06 -28.52 -23.23
CA ASN A 197 -15.37 -28.54 -23.89
C ASN A 197 -15.44 -27.49 -25.01
N ASP A 198 -15.00 -26.25 -24.76
CA ASP A 198 -14.93 -25.21 -25.80
C ASP A 198 -14.06 -25.65 -26.98
N LEU A 199 -12.93 -26.30 -26.72
CA LEU A 199 -12.04 -26.79 -27.77
C LEU A 199 -12.63 -27.98 -28.53
N LEU A 200 -13.37 -28.86 -27.83
CA LEU A 200 -14.11 -29.96 -28.44
C LEU A 200 -15.20 -29.44 -29.39
N ASP A 201 -15.93 -28.40 -28.97
CA ASP A 201 -16.97 -27.77 -29.77
C ASP A 201 -16.37 -27.12 -31.02
N GLN A 202 -15.27 -26.36 -30.88
CA GLN A 202 -14.53 -25.81 -32.02
C GLN A 202 -14.01 -26.90 -32.96
N PHE A 203 -13.52 -28.01 -32.42
CA PHE A 203 -13.07 -29.14 -33.23
C PHE A 203 -14.24 -29.79 -33.99
N ASN A 204 -15.38 -29.98 -33.34
CA ASN A 204 -16.57 -30.53 -33.98
C ASN A 204 -17.08 -29.61 -35.09
N GLU A 205 -17.11 -28.30 -34.88
CA GLU A 205 -17.47 -27.31 -35.90
C GLU A 205 -16.48 -27.29 -37.07
N ALA A 206 -15.17 -27.32 -36.79
CA ALA A 206 -14.14 -27.44 -37.83
C ALA A 206 -14.26 -28.76 -38.61
N LYS A 207 -14.64 -29.86 -37.94
CA LYS A 207 -14.85 -31.16 -38.59
C LYS A 207 -16.11 -31.18 -39.46
N THR A 208 -17.22 -30.59 -39.01
CA THR A 208 -18.47 -30.52 -39.80
C THR A 208 -18.28 -29.65 -41.03
N THR A 209 -17.62 -28.50 -40.88
CA THR A 209 -17.27 -27.61 -42.01
C THR A 209 -16.33 -28.30 -43.00
N ALA A 210 -15.28 -28.99 -42.53
CA ALA A 210 -14.39 -29.76 -43.40
C ALA A 210 -15.13 -30.88 -44.15
N ASN A 211 -15.99 -31.64 -43.47
CA ASN A 211 -16.81 -32.68 -44.11
C ASN A 211 -17.76 -32.10 -45.16
N SER A 212 -18.41 -30.97 -44.87
CA SER A 212 -19.25 -30.26 -45.83
C SER A 212 -18.46 -29.85 -47.08
N LYS A 213 -17.24 -29.33 -46.90
CA LYS A 213 -16.35 -28.97 -48.01
C LYS A 213 -15.88 -30.18 -48.82
N VAL A 214 -15.62 -31.32 -48.17
CA VAL A 214 -15.31 -32.58 -48.85
C VAL A 214 -16.50 -33.08 -49.67
N ASP A 215 -17.73 -32.99 -49.13
CA ASP A 215 -18.95 -33.35 -49.85
C ASP A 215 -19.22 -32.43 -51.04
N GLU A 216 -18.99 -31.12 -50.90
CA GLU A 216 -19.04 -30.15 -52.01
C GLU A 216 -18.03 -30.53 -53.10
N LEU A 217 -16.77 -30.79 -52.75
CA LEU A 217 -15.74 -31.24 -53.68
C LEU A 217 -16.13 -32.54 -54.38
N ARG A 218 -16.71 -33.51 -53.65
CA ARG A 218 -17.18 -34.77 -54.23
C ARG A 218 -18.30 -34.55 -55.25
N LYS A 219 -19.25 -33.65 -54.98
CA LYS A 219 -20.31 -33.28 -55.93
C LYS A 219 -19.73 -32.63 -57.18
N VAL A 220 -18.75 -31.74 -57.03
CA VAL A 220 -18.04 -31.12 -58.16
C VAL A 220 -17.27 -32.16 -58.97
N ASP A 221 -16.55 -33.07 -58.33
CA ASP A 221 -15.81 -34.16 -58.99
C ASP A 221 -16.75 -35.12 -59.73
N GLN A 222 -17.94 -35.41 -59.18
CA GLN A 222 -18.98 -36.18 -59.89
C GLN A 222 -19.48 -35.45 -61.13
N LYS A 223 -19.78 -34.14 -61.03
CA LYS A 223 -20.15 -33.34 -62.21
C LYS A 223 -19.05 -33.35 -63.26
N LEU A 224 -17.79 -33.21 -62.84
CA LEU A 224 -16.63 -33.26 -63.73
C LEU A 224 -16.53 -34.62 -64.42
N LYS A 225 -16.68 -35.73 -63.69
CA LYS A 225 -16.73 -37.09 -64.25
C LYS A 225 -17.86 -37.26 -65.26
N THR A 226 -19.06 -36.75 -64.98
CA THR A 226 -20.17 -36.78 -65.94
C THR A 226 -19.83 -36.02 -67.21
N ILE A 227 -19.20 -34.85 -67.10
CA ILE A 227 -18.70 -34.07 -68.25
C ILE A 227 -17.66 -34.88 -69.03
N MET A 228 -16.71 -35.54 -68.36
CA MET A 228 -15.71 -36.38 -69.03
C MET A 228 -16.32 -37.56 -69.79
N VAL A 229 -17.30 -38.23 -69.19
CA VAL A 229 -18.04 -39.30 -69.85
C VAL A 229 -18.83 -38.75 -71.05
N GLY A 230 -19.44 -37.57 -70.90
CA GLY A 230 -20.10 -36.86 -72.00
C GLY A 230 -19.16 -36.56 -73.17
N ILE A 231 -17.96 -36.03 -72.89
CA ILE A 231 -16.90 -35.79 -73.88
C ILE A 231 -16.47 -37.11 -74.53
N GLY A 232 -16.30 -38.19 -73.74
CA GLY A 232 -15.97 -39.51 -74.26
C GLY A 232 -17.05 -40.11 -75.16
N ASN A 233 -18.32 -39.87 -74.85
CA ASN A 233 -19.44 -40.29 -75.69
C ASN A 233 -19.50 -39.50 -76.99
N LEU A 234 -19.32 -38.18 -76.95
CA LEU A 234 -19.22 -37.36 -78.16
C LEU A 234 -18.06 -37.81 -79.05
N PHE A 235 -16.90 -38.11 -78.44
CA PHE A 235 -15.73 -38.59 -79.16
C PHE A 235 -15.99 -39.92 -79.90
N LYS A 236 -16.76 -40.84 -79.28
CA LYS A 236 -17.21 -42.08 -79.93
C LYS A 236 -18.25 -41.83 -81.04
N MET A 237 -19.18 -40.90 -80.83
CA MET A 237 -20.27 -40.61 -81.77
C MET A 237 -19.76 -39.99 -83.07
N PHE A 238 -18.77 -39.10 -83.01
CA PHE A 238 -18.16 -38.46 -84.18
C PHE A 238 -17.09 -39.32 -84.89
N LYS A 239 -16.86 -40.57 -84.45
CA LYS A 239 -15.87 -41.51 -85.01
C LYS A 239 -14.49 -40.88 -85.23
N CYS A 240 -14.02 -40.11 -84.24
CA CYS A 240 -12.72 -39.46 -84.26
C CYS A 240 -11.59 -40.50 -84.36
N LYS A 241 -10.62 -40.31 -85.27
CA LYS A 241 -9.47 -41.23 -85.45
C LYS A 241 -8.54 -41.18 -84.23
N ASN A 242 -8.32 -42.33 -83.58
CA ASN A 242 -7.51 -42.48 -82.36
C ASN A 242 -5.98 -42.49 -82.59
N ASP A 243 -5.52 -42.56 -83.84
CA ASP A 243 -4.10 -42.80 -84.16
C ASP A 243 -3.12 -41.70 -83.71
N PRO A 244 -3.46 -40.38 -83.74
CA PRO A 244 -2.56 -39.34 -83.24
C PRO A 244 -2.52 -39.28 -81.70
N LEU A 245 -3.61 -39.64 -81.02
CA LEU A 245 -3.70 -39.62 -79.56
C LEU A 245 -2.90 -40.75 -78.91
N MET A 246 -3.00 -41.97 -79.44
CA MET A 246 -2.32 -43.14 -78.86
C MET A 246 -0.79 -43.01 -78.86
N LYS A 247 -0.24 -42.24 -79.80
CA LYS A 247 1.21 -42.02 -79.93
C LYS A 247 1.75 -40.96 -78.97
N LEU A 248 0.90 -40.07 -78.47
CA LEU A 248 1.27 -38.98 -77.55
C LEU A 248 0.93 -39.29 -76.08
N LEU A 249 -0.10 -40.11 -75.83
CA LEU A 249 -0.66 -40.31 -74.49
C LEU A 249 -0.29 -41.62 -73.78
N GLY A 250 0.42 -42.54 -74.46
CA GLY A 250 1.03 -43.75 -73.89
C GLY A 250 0.11 -44.60 -73.01
N THR A 251 -0.44 -45.70 -73.53
CA THR A 251 -1.24 -46.72 -72.79
C THR A 251 -2.23 -46.15 -71.75
N ASN A 252 -2.95 -45.08 -72.08
CA ASN A 252 -4.05 -44.57 -71.28
C ASN A 252 -5.27 -44.42 -72.18
N GLU A 253 -6.06 -45.48 -72.31
CA GLU A 253 -7.29 -45.51 -73.14
C GLU A 253 -8.46 -44.72 -72.53
N THR A 254 -8.28 -44.10 -71.36
CA THR A 254 -9.33 -43.39 -70.63
C THR A 254 -9.05 -41.90 -70.47
N ILE A 255 -10.08 -41.08 -70.67
CA ILE A 255 -10.07 -39.62 -70.47
C ILE A 255 -9.76 -39.32 -68.99
N ASN A 256 -8.72 -38.52 -68.73
CA ASN A 256 -8.26 -38.14 -67.39
C ASN A 256 -8.13 -36.61 -67.29
N ASN A 257 -8.14 -36.03 -66.08
CA ASN A 257 -8.09 -34.58 -65.79
C ASN A 257 -7.04 -33.81 -66.58
N CYS A 258 -5.87 -34.41 -66.83
CA CYS A 258 -4.77 -33.78 -67.57
C CYS A 258 -4.96 -33.85 -69.10
N ASN A 259 -5.75 -34.80 -69.59
CA ASN A 259 -5.86 -35.14 -71.00
C ASN A 259 -7.19 -34.66 -71.63
N VAL A 260 -8.20 -34.30 -70.81
CA VAL A 260 -9.54 -33.88 -71.24
C VAL A 260 -9.50 -32.73 -72.24
N ILE A 261 -8.61 -31.76 -72.04
CA ILE A 261 -8.47 -30.58 -72.92
C ILE A 261 -8.02 -31.02 -74.32
N LEU A 262 -7.05 -31.94 -74.41
CA LEU A 262 -6.56 -32.48 -75.69
C LEU A 262 -7.64 -33.28 -76.44
N TYR A 263 -8.48 -34.03 -75.72
CA TYR A 263 -9.63 -34.72 -76.32
C TYR A 263 -10.67 -33.73 -76.88
N LEU A 264 -10.89 -32.60 -76.20
CA LEU A 264 -11.80 -31.54 -76.66
C LEU A 264 -11.30 -30.84 -77.92
N GLU A 265 -10.01 -30.48 -77.99
CA GLU A 265 -9.42 -29.82 -79.17
C GLU A 265 -9.53 -30.69 -80.44
N ILE A 266 -9.36 -32.00 -80.30
CA ILE A 266 -9.45 -32.94 -81.43
C ILE A 266 -10.91 -33.18 -81.82
N LEU A 267 -11.81 -33.20 -80.84
CA LEU A 267 -13.24 -33.27 -81.07
C LEU A 267 -13.76 -32.01 -81.78
N GLU A 268 -13.30 -30.83 -81.38
CA GLU A 268 -13.59 -29.56 -82.04
C GLU A 268 -13.17 -29.59 -83.52
N LYS A 269 -11.93 -29.99 -83.80
CA LYS A 269 -11.42 -30.09 -85.18
C LYS A 269 -12.25 -31.06 -86.04
N ASN A 270 -12.63 -32.22 -85.50
CA ASN A 270 -13.42 -33.20 -86.24
C ASN A 270 -14.89 -32.77 -86.42
N ILE A 271 -15.49 -32.11 -85.43
CA ILE A 271 -16.82 -31.49 -85.58
C ILE A 271 -16.77 -30.43 -86.67
N GLN A 272 -15.71 -29.63 -86.73
CA GLN A 272 -15.54 -28.61 -87.75
C GLN A 272 -15.35 -29.21 -89.14
N GLU A 273 -14.59 -30.30 -89.29
CA GLU A 273 -14.50 -31.07 -90.54
C GLU A 273 -15.84 -31.72 -90.94
N ALA A 274 -16.60 -32.24 -89.97
CA ALA A 274 -17.92 -32.82 -90.22
C ALA A 274 -18.95 -31.76 -90.65
N LEU A 275 -18.96 -30.59 -90.01
CA LEU A 275 -19.75 -29.42 -90.40
C LEU A 275 -19.43 -28.99 -91.84
N VAL A 276 -18.15 -28.90 -92.19
CA VAL A 276 -17.71 -28.61 -93.56
C VAL A 276 -18.21 -29.67 -94.55
N SER A 277 -18.17 -30.96 -94.17
CA SER A 277 -18.70 -32.07 -95.00
C SER A 277 -20.22 -32.03 -95.18
N VAL A 278 -20.99 -31.74 -94.12
CA VAL A 278 -22.45 -31.62 -94.19
C VAL A 278 -22.84 -30.42 -95.03
N TYR A 279 -22.17 -29.27 -94.84
CA TYR A 279 -22.36 -28.09 -95.68
C TYR A 279 -22.06 -28.39 -97.16
N TYR A 280 -21.05 -29.22 -97.44
CA TYR A 280 -20.74 -29.68 -98.79
C TYR A 280 -21.79 -30.66 -99.36
N LYS A 281 -22.38 -31.52 -98.52
CA LYS A 281 -23.42 -32.49 -98.89
C LYS A 281 -24.80 -31.85 -99.08
N GLU A 282 -25.19 -30.89 -98.25
CA GLU A 282 -26.41 -30.08 -98.47
C GLU A 282 -26.35 -29.32 -99.80
N LYS A 283 -25.17 -28.83 -100.18
CA LYS A 283 -24.96 -28.15 -101.46
C LYS A 283 -25.02 -29.09 -102.68
N HIS A 284 -24.81 -30.39 -102.50
CA HIS A 284 -24.85 -31.39 -103.58
C HIS A 284 -26.17 -32.21 -103.65
N LEU A 285 -26.98 -32.23 -102.60
CA LEU A 285 -28.30 -32.89 -102.56
C LEU A 285 -29.47 -31.97 -102.97
N CYS A 286 -29.20 -30.69 -103.28
CA CYS A 286 -30.19 -29.72 -103.77
C CYS A 286 -30.67 -29.92 -105.23
N ASN A 287 -30.43 -31.09 -105.85
CA ASN A 287 -30.82 -31.36 -107.25
C ASN A 287 -31.61 -32.68 -107.45
N PHE A 288 -32.56 -33.00 -106.56
CA PHE A 288 -33.68 -33.90 -106.91
C PHE A 288 -34.85 -33.81 -105.91
N ILE A 289 -35.92 -33.11 -106.32
CA ILE A 289 -37.35 -33.29 -106.00
C ILE A 289 -37.81 -33.19 -104.51
N ILE A 290 -38.49 -32.07 -104.17
CA ILE A 290 -39.90 -31.86 -103.68
C ILE A 290 -40.50 -32.92 -102.69
N PRO A 291 -41.47 -32.65 -101.76
CA PRO A 291 -41.89 -31.47 -100.97
C PRO A 291 -42.15 -31.79 -99.45
N SER A 292 -42.68 -30.78 -98.75
CA SER A 292 -43.78 -30.83 -97.76
C SER A 292 -43.44 -31.01 -96.28
N GLY A 293 -43.61 -29.91 -95.55
CA GLY A 293 -43.72 -29.87 -94.09
C GLY A 293 -43.36 -28.50 -93.50
N GLY A 294 -43.99 -27.42 -93.97
CA GLY A 294 -44.01 -26.16 -93.22
C GLY A 294 -44.72 -26.38 -91.87
N GLU A 295 -44.16 -25.91 -90.76
CA GLU A 295 -44.25 -24.50 -90.28
C GLU A 295 -45.72 -24.20 -89.93
N GLU A 296 -46.10 -23.91 -88.68
CA GLU A 296 -45.59 -22.91 -87.74
C GLU A 296 -45.98 -23.34 -86.30
N GLU A 297 -45.08 -23.26 -85.32
CA GLU A 297 -44.83 -22.09 -84.46
C GLU A 297 -46.06 -21.69 -83.62
N THR A 298 -45.89 -21.61 -82.30
CA THR A 298 -45.65 -20.30 -81.70
C THR A 298 -44.92 -20.39 -80.37
N GLU A 299 -43.83 -19.61 -80.31
CA GLU A 299 -43.23 -19.02 -79.13
C GLU A 299 -44.25 -18.22 -78.29
N ASP A 300 -44.04 -18.18 -76.98
CA ASP A 300 -43.84 -16.94 -76.21
C ASP A 300 -43.48 -17.36 -74.76
N ARG A 301 -42.28 -17.08 -74.23
CA ARG A 301 -41.86 -15.84 -73.54
C ARG A 301 -43.00 -15.24 -72.74
N SER A 302 -42.92 -15.15 -71.42
CA SER A 302 -42.26 -14.06 -70.66
C SER A 302 -42.46 -14.42 -69.18
N ASP A 303 -41.43 -14.41 -68.33
CA ASP A 303 -40.96 -13.28 -67.53
C ASP A 303 -41.97 -12.65 -66.56
N ASP A 304 -41.41 -12.30 -65.40
CA ASP A 304 -41.90 -11.39 -64.37
C ASP A 304 -43.04 -11.84 -63.46
N HIS A 305 -43.17 -11.42 -62.20
CA HIS A 305 -42.30 -10.86 -61.16
C HIS A 305 -43.22 -10.75 -59.92
N HIS A 306 -42.65 -10.53 -58.74
CA HIS A 306 -43.33 -10.14 -57.48
C HIS A 306 -44.22 -11.21 -56.82
N GLY A 307 -44.25 -11.38 -55.50
CA GLY A 307 -43.85 -10.51 -54.41
C GLY A 307 -44.89 -10.65 -53.29
N ILE A 308 -44.51 -10.19 -52.10
CA ILE A 308 -45.36 -9.74 -50.99
C ILE A 308 -45.70 -10.77 -49.90
N GLU A 309 -45.07 -10.49 -48.76
CA GLU A 309 -45.56 -10.46 -47.37
C GLU A 309 -46.39 -11.63 -46.82
N ASP A 310 -45.98 -12.11 -45.65
CA ASP A 310 -46.83 -11.89 -44.49
C ASP A 310 -46.05 -11.67 -43.19
N ARG A 311 -46.56 -10.71 -42.42
CA ARG A 311 -46.22 -10.31 -41.03
C ARG A 311 -46.72 -11.43 -40.09
N SER A 312 -46.52 -11.49 -38.77
CA SER A 312 -46.29 -10.53 -37.69
C SER A 312 -46.13 -11.34 -36.39
N SER A 313 -45.52 -10.72 -35.35
CA SER A 313 -45.77 -10.88 -33.88
C SER A 313 -45.60 -12.28 -33.27
N ASP A 314 -44.81 -12.51 -32.23
CA ASP A 314 -44.79 -11.93 -30.87
C ASP A 314 -43.61 -12.64 -30.15
N SER A 315 -42.98 -12.20 -29.07
CA SER A 315 -43.20 -11.15 -28.10
C SER A 315 -41.91 -11.01 -27.29
N THR A 316 -41.51 -9.78 -27.02
CA THR A 316 -40.60 -9.41 -25.93
C THR A 316 -41.26 -9.73 -24.60
N ASN A 317 -40.53 -10.39 -23.69
CA ASN A 317 -40.80 -10.24 -22.27
C ASN A 317 -39.49 -10.05 -21.49
N ARG A 318 -39.46 -8.93 -20.77
CA ARG A 318 -38.41 -8.45 -19.87
C ARG A 318 -38.96 -8.61 -18.44
N GLU A 319 -38.04 -8.74 -17.49
CA GLU A 319 -38.21 -8.71 -16.02
C GLU A 319 -38.65 -10.03 -15.36
N ASN A 320 -37.79 -10.64 -14.53
CA ASN A 320 -37.70 -10.25 -13.12
C ASN A 320 -36.60 -10.99 -12.32
N SER A 321 -36.15 -10.31 -11.25
CA SER A 321 -35.72 -10.87 -9.96
C SER A 321 -34.32 -11.49 -9.83
N TYR A 322 -33.34 -10.66 -9.48
CA TYR A 322 -32.26 -11.04 -8.56
C TYR A 322 -32.59 -10.49 -7.17
N TYR A 323 -32.70 -11.42 -6.22
CA TYR A 323 -32.42 -11.21 -4.81
C TYR A 323 -30.95 -11.57 -4.55
#